data_AF-A0A9P9EXA8-F1
#
_entry.id   AF-A0A9P9EXA8-F1
#
_cell.length_a   1.000
_cell.length_b   1.000
_cell.length_c   1.000
_cell.angle_alpha   90.00
_cell.angle_beta   90.00
_cell.angle_gamma   90.00
#
_symmetry.space_group_name_H-M   'P 1'
#
loop_
_entity.id
_entity.type
_entity.pdbx_description
1 polymer ?
#
loop_
_entity_poly.entity_id
_entity_poly.type
_entity_poly.pdbx_seq_one_letter_code
_entity_poly.pdbx_strand_id
1 'polypeptide(L)'
;MVLELALSSKKRDRTKENFTRAVQRLMRRCDQLSGRYGADFYIMVRQYRQHYDYNSSKDPSFPTPLIEIERAYPLAIKRTPATFQERGKGLHLGSTDDSSAEGLELS
;
A
#
# COMPACT_ATOMS: atom_id res chain seq x y z
N MET A 1 17.66 49.60 -27.73
CA MET A 1 17.02 49.04 -26.52
C MET A 1 15.94 48.09 -26.98
N VAL A 2 16.17 46.77 -26.89
CA VAL A 2 15.10 45.78 -27.02
C VAL A 2 15.28 44.82 -25.84
N LEU A 3 14.46 45.01 -24.82
CA LEU A 3 14.32 44.09 -23.68
C LEU A 3 13.46 42.92 -24.15
N GLU A 4 14.07 41.83 -24.61
CA GLU A 4 13.37 40.54 -24.69
C GLU A 4 13.13 40.03 -23.26
N LEU A 5 11.97 40.39 -22.72
CA LEU A 5 11.40 39.75 -21.54
C LEU A 5 11.01 38.31 -21.92
N ALA A 6 11.96 37.40 -21.75
CA ALA A 6 11.69 35.97 -21.73
C ALA A 6 10.71 35.67 -20.58
N LEU A 7 9.42 35.68 -20.90
CA LEU A 7 8.37 35.12 -20.06
C LEU A 7 8.57 33.61 -20.00
N SER A 8 9.48 33.18 -19.12
CA SER A 8 9.55 31.79 -18.65
C SER A 8 8.18 31.41 -18.12
N SER A 9 7.45 30.59 -18.87
CA SER A 9 6.13 30.11 -18.47
C SER A 9 6.31 29.31 -17.18
N LYS A 10 6.02 29.92 -16.02
CA LYS A 10 5.95 29.20 -14.75
C LYS A 10 4.95 28.06 -14.91
N LYS A 11 5.45 26.82 -15.00
CA LYS A 11 4.60 25.63 -15.03
C LYS A 11 3.67 25.68 -13.81
N ARG A 12 2.36 25.60 -14.04
CA ARG A 12 1.34 25.60 -12.97
C ARG A 12 1.68 24.52 -11.95
N ASP A 13 1.67 24.86 -10.66
CA ASP A 13 1.80 23.87 -9.59
C ASP A 13 0.51 23.04 -9.54
N ARG A 14 0.65 21.75 -9.88
CA ARG A 14 -0.43 20.76 -9.90
C ARG A 14 -0.30 19.74 -8.78
N THR A 15 0.56 19.98 -7.79
CA THR A 15 0.86 19.00 -6.72
C THR A 15 -0.39 18.54 -5.99
N LYS A 16 -1.29 19.49 -5.66
CA LYS A 16 -2.58 19.18 -5.00
C LYS A 16 -3.50 18.34 -5.89
N GLU A 17 -3.68 18.72 -7.16
CA GLU A 17 -4.49 17.95 -8.12
C GLU A 17 -3.93 16.54 -8.33
N ASN A 18 -2.61 16.42 -8.44
CA ASN A 18 -1.91 15.16 -8.60
C ASN A 18 -2.10 14.26 -7.38
N PHE A 19 -2.03 14.84 -6.17
CA PHE A 19 -2.26 14.11 -4.94
C PHE A 19 -3.68 13.56 -4.85
N THR A 20 -4.71 14.40 -5.04
CA THR A 20 -6.11 13.96 -5.01
C THR A 20 -6.36 12.83 -6.01
N ARG A 21 -5.82 12.95 -7.24
CA ARG A 21 -5.91 11.89 -8.25
C ARG A 21 -5.17 10.61 -7.83
N ALA A 22 -4.03 10.72 -7.15
CA ALA A 22 -3.29 9.57 -6.66
C ALA A 22 -4.08 8.83 -5.57
N VAL A 23 -4.67 9.55 -4.61
CA VAL A 23 -5.51 8.97 -3.55
C VAL A 23 -6.73 8.25 -4.15
N GLN A 24 -7.42 8.88 -5.11
CA GLN A 24 -8.55 8.25 -5.80
C GLN A 24 -8.16 6.95 -6.53
N ARG A 25 -7.00 6.94 -7.20
CA ARG A 25 -6.50 5.73 -7.88
C ARG A 25 -6.15 4.62 -6.88
N LEU A 26 -5.57 4.97 -5.73
CA LEU A 26 -5.29 4.01 -4.66
C LEU A 26 -6.58 3.37 -4.15
N MET A 27 -7.59 4.18 -3.81
CA MET A 27 -8.90 3.68 -3.34
C MET A 27 -9.56 2.77 -4.37
N ARG A 28 -9.60 3.17 -5.65
CA ARG A 28 -10.12 2.34 -6.74
C ARG A 28 -9.36 1.02 -6.87
N ARG A 29 -8.04 1.02 -6.64
CA ARG A 29 -7.24 -0.21 -6.69
C ARG A 29 -7.60 -1.14 -5.52
N CYS A 30 -7.77 -0.62 -4.32
CA CYS A 30 -8.22 -1.40 -3.17
C CYS A 30 -9.62 -1.97 -3.37
N ASP A 31 -10.54 -1.21 -3.97
CA ASP A 31 -11.88 -1.69 -4.32
C ASP A 31 -11.86 -2.87 -5.30
N GLN A 32 -11.02 -2.77 -6.34
CA GLN A 32 -10.80 -3.89 -7.26
C GLN A 32 -10.22 -5.12 -6.57
N LEU A 33 -9.28 -4.94 -5.63
CA LEU A 33 -8.71 -6.04 -4.86
C LEU A 33 -9.74 -6.65 -3.91
N SER A 34 -10.60 -5.82 -3.30
CA SER A 34 -11.70 -6.27 -2.45
C SER A 34 -12.66 -7.16 -3.23
N GLY A 35 -13.15 -6.69 -4.39
CA GLY A 35 -14.03 -7.48 -5.24
C GLY A 35 -13.39 -8.75 -5.80
N ARG A 36 -12.08 -8.74 -6.05
CA ARG A 36 -11.37 -9.92 -6.61
C ARG A 36 -11.04 -10.99 -5.59
N TYR A 37 -10.69 -10.59 -4.37
CA TYR A 37 -10.15 -11.51 -3.36
C TYR A 37 -11.04 -11.65 -2.12
N GLY A 38 -12.19 -10.95 -2.06
CA GLY A 38 -13.09 -10.97 -0.91
C GLY A 38 -12.46 -10.39 0.36
N ALA A 39 -11.41 -9.57 0.21
CA ALA A 39 -10.70 -8.97 1.33
C ALA A 39 -11.28 -7.59 1.67
N ASP A 40 -11.28 -7.27 2.97
CA ASP A 40 -11.68 -5.95 3.46
C ASP A 40 -10.49 -4.99 3.48
N PHE A 41 -10.71 -3.78 2.97
CA PHE A 41 -9.74 -2.70 2.89
C PHE A 41 -10.27 -1.46 3.60
N TYR A 42 -9.46 -0.93 4.51
CA TYR A 42 -9.66 0.39 5.11
C TYR A 42 -8.47 1.28 4.78
N ILE A 43 -8.73 2.48 4.28
CA ILE A 43 -7.71 3.47 3.95
C ILE A 43 -8.11 4.80 4.58
N MET A 44 -7.21 5.32 5.42
CA MET A 44 -7.27 6.69 5.92
C MET A 44 -6.05 7.45 5.39
N VAL A 45 -6.29 8.46 4.55
CA VAL A 45 -5.23 9.35 4.05
C VAL A 45 -5.43 10.74 4.63
N ARG A 46 -4.37 11.27 5.25
CA ARG A 46 -4.35 12.66 5.75
C ARG A 46 -3.29 13.47 5.03
N GLN A 47 -3.70 14.54 4.37
CA GLN A 47 -2.81 15.56 3.82
C GLN A 47 -3.34 16.94 4.20
N TYR A 48 -2.59 17.68 5.01
CA TYR A 48 -2.86 19.06 5.43
C TYR A 48 -4.36 19.45 5.48
N ARG A 49 -4.97 19.29 6.65
CA ARG A 49 -6.41 19.54 6.93
C ARG A 49 -7.41 18.72 6.09
N GLN A 50 -6.99 18.00 5.05
CA GLN A 50 -7.84 17.10 4.28
C GLN A 50 -7.68 15.67 4.76
N HIS A 51 -8.81 14.99 4.88
CA HIS A 51 -8.91 13.58 5.20
C HIS A 51 -9.68 12.89 4.07
N TYR A 52 -9.18 11.74 3.67
CA TYR A 52 -9.84 10.86 2.71
C TYR A 52 -10.02 9.52 3.39
N ASP A 53 -11.25 9.04 3.33
CA ASP A 53 -11.75 7.82 3.96
C ASP A 53 -12.21 6.89 2.85
N TYR A 54 -11.83 5.63 2.94
CA TYR A 54 -12.44 4.55 2.17
C TYR A 54 -12.54 3.30 3.04
N ASN A 55 -13.72 2.68 3.02
CA ASN A 55 -14.00 1.40 3.65
C ASN A 55 -14.73 0.51 2.64
N SER A 56 -14.15 -0.64 2.31
CA SER A 56 -14.79 -1.62 1.41
C SER A 56 -15.81 -2.51 2.14
N SER A 57 -15.69 -2.63 3.46
CA SER A 57 -16.50 -3.55 4.25
C SER A 57 -17.86 -2.95 4.57
N LYS A 58 -18.85 -3.84 4.68
CA LYS A 58 -20.17 -3.52 5.26
C LYS A 58 -20.23 -3.86 6.74
N ASP A 59 -19.19 -4.48 7.28
CA ASP A 59 -19.11 -4.83 8.68
C ASP A 59 -18.86 -3.57 9.52
N PRO A 60 -19.75 -3.22 10.46
CA PRO A 60 -19.56 -2.06 11.33
C PRO A 60 -18.38 -2.20 12.31
N SER A 61 -17.87 -3.42 12.52
CA SER A 61 -16.69 -3.67 13.36
C SER A 61 -15.36 -3.47 12.62
N PHE A 62 -15.41 -3.23 11.31
CA PHE A 62 -14.22 -2.98 10.48
C PHE A 62 -14.02 -1.47 10.20
N PRO A 63 -12.80 -0.92 10.35
CA PRO A 63 -11.55 -1.61 10.68
C PRO A 63 -11.47 -2.05 12.15
N THR A 64 -10.88 -3.23 12.36
CA THR A 64 -10.64 -3.77 13.71
C THR A 64 -9.80 -2.78 14.53
N PRO A 65 -10.20 -2.46 15.78
CA PRO A 65 -9.42 -1.61 16.66
C PRO A 65 -8.00 -2.12 16.87
N LEU A 66 -7.01 -1.22 16.99
CA LEU A 66 -5.59 -1.60 17.11
C LEU A 66 -5.33 -2.58 18.27
N ILE A 67 -5.99 -2.37 19.41
CA ILE A 67 -5.84 -3.24 20.58
C ILE A 67 -6.29 -4.69 20.33
N GLU A 68 -7.28 -4.87 19.46
CA GLU A 68 -7.76 -6.20 19.06
C GLU A 68 -6.82 -6.83 18.03
N ILE A 69 -6.32 -6.05 17.07
CA ILE A 69 -5.33 -6.50 16.08
C ILE A 69 -4.07 -7.04 16.78
N GLU A 70 -3.61 -6.39 17.85
CA GLU A 70 -2.42 -6.81 18.59
C GLU A 70 -2.61 -8.08 19.41
N ARG A 71 -3.85 -8.50 19.64
CA ARG A 71 -4.21 -9.72 20.37
C ARG A 71 -4.67 -10.86 19.47
N ALA A 72 -4.98 -10.55 18.20
CA ALA A 72 -5.48 -11.52 17.24
C ALA A 72 -4.38 -12.50 16.79
N TYR A 73 -4.76 -13.77 16.60
CA TYR A 73 -3.92 -14.78 15.99
C TYR A 73 -4.54 -15.22 14.64
N PRO A 74 -3.75 -15.30 13.55
CA PRO A 74 -2.30 -15.02 13.48
C PRO A 74 -1.99 -13.53 13.66
N LEU A 75 -0.78 -13.24 14.15
CA LEU A 75 -0.31 -11.86 14.33
C LEU A 75 -0.35 -11.11 13.00
N ALA A 76 -0.83 -9.87 13.04
CA ALA A 76 -0.92 -9.03 11.85
C ALA A 76 0.47 -8.74 11.24
N ILE A 77 0.58 -8.91 9.92
CA ILE A 77 1.80 -8.57 9.17
C ILE A 77 1.89 -7.04 9.04
N LYS A 78 2.80 -6.43 9.80
CA LYS A 78 3.04 -4.98 9.75
C LYS A 78 4.07 -4.63 8.66
N ARG A 79 3.76 -3.65 7.81
CA ARG A 79 4.68 -3.08 6.80
C ARG A 79 4.81 -1.57 7.07
N THR A 80 6.05 -1.07 7.05
CA THR A 80 6.35 0.37 7.25
C THR A 80 6.99 0.95 6.00
N PRO A 81 7.13 2.28 5.87
CA PRO A 81 7.84 2.87 4.74
C PRO A 81 9.25 2.29 4.52
N ALA A 82 9.98 1.96 5.59
CA ALA A 82 11.29 1.32 5.51
C ALA A 82 11.25 -0.01 4.76
N THR A 83 10.20 -0.81 4.96
CA THR A 83 10.02 -2.11 4.28
C THR A 83 9.94 -1.99 2.75
N PHE A 84 9.53 -0.83 2.23
CA PHE A 84 9.42 -0.60 0.78
C PHE A 84 10.67 0.05 0.19
N GLN A 85 11.52 0.69 1.00
CA GLN A 85 12.77 1.32 0.56
C GLN A 85 13.85 0.27 0.23
N GLU A 86 13.84 -0.87 0.92
CA GLU A 86 14.82 -1.95 0.75
C GLU A 86 14.73 -2.64 -0.63
N ARG A 87 13.59 -2.58 -1.32
CA ARG A 87 13.44 -3.17 -2.67
C ARG A 87 14.29 -2.50 -3.75
N GLY A 88 14.89 -1.33 -3.48
CA GLY A 88 15.87 -0.71 -4.37
C GLY A 88 17.28 -1.32 -4.30
N LYS A 89 17.54 -2.20 -3.34
CA LYS A 89 18.79 -2.96 -3.19
C LYS A 89 18.42 -4.44 -3.22
N GLY A 90 18.57 -5.07 -4.39
CA GLY A 90 18.12 -6.44 -4.63
C GLY A 90 18.50 -7.41 -3.51
N LEU A 91 17.50 -7.87 -2.76
CA LEU A 91 17.60 -9.12 -2.01
C LEU A 91 16.99 -10.20 -2.89
N HIS A 92 17.90 -10.96 -3.50
CA HIS A 92 17.67 -12.28 -4.03
C HIS A 92 17.17 -13.14 -2.85
N LEU A 93 15.85 -13.22 -2.66
CA LEU A 93 15.27 -14.28 -1.83
C LEU A 93 15.46 -15.57 -2.62
N GLY A 94 16.54 -16.27 -2.29
CA GLY A 94 16.85 -17.58 -2.81
C GLY A 94 15.65 -18.51 -2.67
N SER A 95 15.27 -19.09 -3.78
CA SER A 95 14.63 -20.39 -3.85
C SER A 95 15.51 -21.40 -3.12
N THR A 96 15.10 -21.81 -1.92
CA THR A 96 15.42 -23.15 -1.43
C THR A 96 14.25 -24.04 -1.79
N ASP A 97 14.34 -24.58 -3.00
CA ASP A 97 13.92 -25.96 -3.23
C ASP A 97 14.84 -26.83 -2.36
N ASP A 98 14.27 -27.56 -1.39
CA ASP A 98 14.90 -28.78 -0.91
C ASP A 98 13.86 -29.89 -0.90
N SER A 99 13.84 -30.57 -2.04
CA SER A 99 13.29 -31.89 -2.20
C SER A 99 14.36 -32.86 -1.69
N SER A 100 14.18 -33.37 -0.47
CA SER A 100 14.95 -34.51 0.00
C SER A 100 13.99 -35.66 0.28
N ALA A 101 13.80 -36.48 -0.76
CA ALA A 101 13.44 -37.87 -0.61
C ALA A 101 14.64 -38.61 -0.02
N GLU A 102 14.43 -39.41 1.02
CA GLU A 102 15.14 -40.66 1.27
C GLU A 102 14.21 -41.52 2.14
N GLY A 103 13.62 -42.55 1.54
CA GLY A 103 13.06 -43.66 2.27
C GLY A 103 14.19 -44.57 2.73
N LEU A 104 14.06 -45.14 3.92
CA LEU A 104 14.86 -46.29 4.35
C LEU A 104 13.96 -47.24 5.15
N GLU A 105 14.02 -48.51 4.74
CA GLU A 105 13.18 -49.63 5.12
C GLU A 105 13.39 -50.16 6.56
N LEU A 106 12.36 -50.86 7.02
CA LEU A 106 12.33 -52.11 7.80
C LEU A 106 13.28 -52.30 9.00
N SER A 107 12.67 -52.47 10.18
CA SER A 107 12.74 -53.71 10.99
C SER A 107 11.53 -53.81 11.90
#